data_AF-A0A374EMP3-F1
#
_entry.id   AF-A0A374EMP3-F1
#
_cell.length_a   1.000
_cell.length_b   1.000
_cell.length_c   1.000
_cell.angle_alpha   90.00
_cell.angle_beta   90.00
_cell.angle_gamma   90.00
#
_symmetry.space_group_name_H-M   'P 1'
#
loop_
_entity.id
_entity.type
_entity.pdbx_description
1 polymer ?
#
loop_
_entity_poly.entity_id
_entity_poly.type
_entity_poly.pdbx_seq_one_letter_code
_entity_poly.pdbx_strand_id
1 'polypeptide(L)'
;MESRKRIIRQHIKSALQKTLLPLCYKLSKKKDIDKKLVILADLNSVSTPESMELIKAELQSRGYKVREMYCDLSSCGMVSGLKYMMSFMKAYANARAVFICNYFVPVTSCKKREETTVVQLWHSCGALKKFGYDSEEDISSHFKGSVTRNFDLITVSSKECVKAFVSAFRLKEDIVKPLGVSRTDVFFDESYNEQCRREFFERYPDYKGKKIVLYAPTSGGMLWIVIAWARSMPQSLKKSLGRLGKSL
;
A
#
# COMPACT_ATOMS: atom_id res chain seq x y z
N MET A 1 -14.39 -10.41 -32.16
CA MET A 1 -15.58 -10.75 -31.32
C MET A 1 -15.28 -10.70 -29.82
N GLU A 2 -14.09 -11.11 -29.37
CA GLU A 2 -13.63 -10.96 -27.96
C GLU A 2 -13.53 -9.50 -27.49
N SER A 3 -13.07 -8.59 -28.35
CA SER A 3 -12.95 -7.15 -28.01
C SER A 3 -14.30 -6.53 -27.62
N ARG A 4 -15.39 -6.81 -28.36
CA ARG A 4 -16.74 -6.32 -28.03
C ARG A 4 -17.26 -6.90 -26.71
N LYS A 5 -17.06 -8.20 -26.46
CA LYS A 5 -17.41 -8.83 -25.16
C LYS A 5 -16.62 -8.22 -24.00
N ARG A 6 -15.34 -7.91 -24.19
CA ARG A 6 -14.47 -7.25 -23.20
C ARG A 6 -14.95 -5.83 -22.90
N ILE A 7 -15.28 -5.05 -23.94
CA ILE A 7 -15.80 -3.68 -23.82
C ILE A 7 -17.15 -3.67 -23.09
N ILE A 8 -18.08 -4.55 -23.44
CA ILE A 8 -19.38 -4.67 -22.77
C ILE A 8 -19.20 -5.03 -21.29
N ARG A 9 -18.35 -6.02 -20.97
CA ARG A 9 -18.02 -6.36 -19.58
C ARG A 9 -17.40 -5.19 -18.82
N GLN A 10 -16.56 -4.39 -19.47
CA GLN A 10 -15.93 -3.22 -18.87
C GLN A 10 -16.94 -2.11 -18.60
N HIS A 11 -17.90 -1.87 -19.51
CA HIS A 11 -19.00 -0.94 -19.28
C HIS A 11 -19.96 -1.41 -18.18
N ILE A 12 -20.32 -2.69 -18.14
CA ILE A 12 -21.13 -3.27 -17.06
C ILE A 12 -20.39 -3.13 -15.73
N LYS A 13 -19.09 -3.46 -15.68
CA LYS A 13 -18.25 -3.30 -14.49
C LYS A 13 -18.20 -1.83 -14.05
N SER A 14 -18.05 -0.89 -14.99
CA SER A 14 -18.03 0.55 -14.71
C SER A 14 -19.39 1.05 -14.20
N ALA A 15 -20.50 0.62 -14.81
CA ALA A 15 -21.85 0.99 -14.41
C ALA A 15 -22.21 0.39 -13.03
N LEU A 16 -21.85 -0.87 -12.78
CA LEU A 16 -22.00 -1.48 -11.46
C LEU A 16 -21.20 -0.73 -10.41
N GLN A 17 -19.95 -0.38 -10.68
CA GLN A 17 -19.13 0.39 -9.73
C GLN A 17 -19.68 1.80 -9.48
N LYS A 18 -20.17 2.47 -10.53
CA LYS A 18 -20.69 3.85 -10.45
C LYS A 18 -22.12 3.95 -9.89
N THR A 19 -22.87 2.85 -9.85
CA THR A 19 -24.27 2.85 -9.40
C THR A 19 -24.50 1.94 -8.20
N LEU A 20 -24.11 0.66 -8.27
CA LEU A 20 -24.42 -0.33 -7.24
C LEU A 20 -23.68 -0.05 -5.92
N LEU A 21 -22.37 0.23 -5.97
CA LEU A 21 -21.57 0.53 -4.78
C LEU A 21 -22.04 1.82 -4.07
N PRO A 22 -22.19 2.97 -4.76
CA PRO A 22 -22.71 4.17 -4.11
C PRO A 22 -24.16 4.03 -3.62
N LEU A 23 -25.02 3.26 -4.30
CA LEU A 23 -26.36 2.96 -3.79
C LEU A 23 -26.30 2.13 -2.50
N CYS A 24 -25.48 1.08 -2.49
CA CYS A 24 -25.26 0.25 -1.30
C CYS A 24 -24.77 1.09 -0.11
N TYR A 25 -23.81 1.98 -0.35
CA TYR A 25 -23.32 2.93 0.66
C TYR A 25 -24.45 3.83 1.18
N LYS A 26 -25.22 4.45 0.26
CA LYS A 26 -26.32 5.36 0.61
C LYS A 26 -27.39 4.68 1.47
N LEU A 27 -27.80 3.46 1.09
CA LEU A 27 -28.80 2.68 1.82
C LEU A 27 -28.30 2.17 3.18
N SER A 28 -26.98 2.10 3.37
CA SER A 28 -26.37 1.60 4.60
C SER A 28 -26.04 2.69 5.61
N LYS A 29 -26.25 3.97 5.26
CA LYS A 29 -26.00 5.09 6.17
C LYS A 29 -26.98 5.05 7.34
N LYS A 30 -26.44 4.93 8.55
CA LYS A 30 -27.18 5.23 9.78
C LYS A 30 -27.20 6.75 10.01
N LYS A 31 -28.01 7.16 10.99
CA LYS A 31 -28.11 8.57 11.43
C LYS A 31 -26.72 9.10 11.83
N ASP A 32 -26.07 8.41 12.75
CA ASP A 32 -24.76 8.77 13.30
C ASP A 32 -23.68 7.76 12.91
N ILE A 33 -22.43 8.22 12.77
CA ILE A 33 -21.27 7.36 12.56
C ILE A 33 -20.90 6.61 13.85
N ASP A 34 -20.37 5.40 13.71
CA ASP A 34 -19.73 4.70 14.83
C ASP A 34 -18.35 5.32 15.06
N LYS A 35 -18.24 6.11 16.14
CA LYS A 35 -17.01 6.86 16.48
C LYS A 35 -15.80 5.97 16.78
N LYS A 36 -16.00 4.68 17.08
CA LYS A 36 -14.91 3.73 17.38
C LYS A 36 -14.60 2.79 16.22
N LEU A 37 -15.45 2.70 15.20
CA LEU A 37 -15.23 1.80 14.07
C LEU A 37 -14.15 2.33 13.14
N VAL A 38 -13.06 1.56 13.00
CA VAL A 38 -12.00 1.79 12.02
C VAL A 38 -11.88 0.59 11.11
N ILE A 39 -11.80 0.80 9.80
CA ILE A 39 -11.66 -0.26 8.82
C ILE A 39 -10.23 -0.28 8.30
N LEU A 40 -9.61 -1.46 8.25
CA LEU A 40 -8.37 -1.71 7.50
C LEU A 40 -8.75 -2.52 6.26
N ALA A 41 -8.49 -2.00 5.06
CA ALA A 41 -8.97 -2.62 3.84
C ALA A 41 -7.93 -2.70 2.72
N ASP A 42 -7.91 -3.83 2.01
CA ASP A 42 -7.02 -4.06 0.87
C ASP A 42 -7.64 -5.01 -0.17
N LEU A 43 -7.27 -4.84 -1.45
CA LEU A 43 -7.77 -5.64 -2.58
C LEU A 43 -6.71 -6.58 -3.19
N ASN A 44 -5.53 -6.64 -2.58
CA ASN A 44 -4.35 -7.32 -3.11
C ASN A 44 -3.78 -8.33 -2.10
N SER A 45 -4.44 -8.51 -0.96
CA SER A 45 -4.01 -9.40 0.11
C SER A 45 -5.18 -10.19 0.70
N VAL A 46 -4.88 -11.37 1.24
CA VAL A 46 -5.81 -12.19 2.04
C VAL A 46 -5.58 -12.04 3.56
N SER A 47 -4.47 -11.40 3.95
CA SER A 47 -4.09 -11.11 5.32
C SER A 47 -3.74 -9.64 5.50
N THR A 48 -3.48 -9.22 6.73
CA THR A 48 -3.05 -7.86 7.06
C THR A 48 -1.81 -7.49 6.24
N PRO A 49 -1.85 -6.42 5.41
CA PRO A 49 -0.67 -5.91 4.77
C PRO A 49 0.34 -5.42 5.81
N GLU A 50 1.64 -5.59 5.57
CA GLU A 50 2.71 -5.18 6.50
C GLU A 50 2.57 -3.72 6.96
N SER A 51 2.26 -2.78 6.04
CA SER A 51 2.02 -1.37 6.37
C SER A 51 0.81 -1.14 7.29
N MET A 52 -0.07 -2.12 7.48
CA MET A 52 -1.22 -2.00 8.38
C MET A 52 -1.01 -2.66 9.74
N GLU A 53 0.01 -3.50 9.92
CA GLU A 53 0.17 -4.29 11.15
C GLU A 53 0.37 -3.41 12.39
N LEU A 54 1.33 -2.49 12.34
CA LEU A 54 1.59 -1.57 13.44
C LEU A 54 0.44 -0.58 13.66
N ILE A 55 -0.20 -0.13 12.58
CA ILE A 55 -1.39 0.73 12.67
C ILE A 55 -2.55 -0.01 13.35
N LYS A 56 -2.75 -1.30 13.02
CA LYS A 56 -3.76 -2.15 13.66
C LYS A 56 -3.51 -2.25 15.16
N ALA A 57 -2.29 -2.61 15.56
CA ALA A 57 -1.92 -2.77 16.96
C ALA A 57 -2.16 -1.46 17.74
N GLU A 58 -1.74 -0.33 17.18
CA GLU A 58 -1.91 0.98 17.80
C GLU A 58 -3.36 1.44 17.90
N LEU A 59 -4.18 1.15 16.89
CA LEU A 59 -5.62 1.45 16.96
C LEU A 59 -6.32 0.59 18.01
N GLN A 60 -5.94 -0.68 18.14
CA GLN A 60 -6.50 -1.59 19.13
C GLN A 60 -6.09 -1.19 20.55
N SER A 61 -4.83 -0.80 20.77
CA SER A 61 -4.33 -0.32 22.07
C SER A 61 -5.10 0.92 22.56
N ARG A 62 -5.51 1.78 21.62
CA ARG A 62 -6.34 2.98 21.88
C ARG A 62 -7.84 2.69 22.03
N GLY A 63 -8.26 1.43 21.94
CA GLY A 63 -9.66 1.01 22.15
C GLY A 63 -10.58 1.24 20.94
N TYR A 64 -10.04 1.37 19.73
CA TYR A 64 -10.84 1.37 18.51
C TYR A 64 -11.32 -0.04 18.14
N LYS A 65 -12.53 -0.12 17.59
CA LYS A 65 -13.08 -1.33 16.99
C LYS A 65 -12.52 -1.47 15.59
N VAL A 66 -11.39 -2.15 15.47
CA VAL A 66 -10.74 -2.40 14.18
C VAL A 66 -11.46 -3.54 13.45
N ARG A 67 -11.92 -3.26 12.23
CA ARG A 67 -12.50 -4.24 11.31
C ARG A 67 -11.57 -4.45 10.12
N GLU A 68 -11.00 -5.64 10.05
CA GLU A 68 -10.14 -6.07 8.96
C GLU A 68 -10.98 -6.55 7.77
N MET A 69 -10.65 -6.07 6.58
CA MET A 69 -11.35 -6.40 5.34
C MET A 69 -10.33 -6.59 4.22
N TYR A 70 -9.83 -7.81 4.05
CA TYR A 70 -8.85 -8.13 3.00
C TYR A 70 -9.45 -9.09 1.98
N CYS A 71 -9.21 -8.83 0.70
CA CYS A 71 -9.63 -9.70 -0.38
C CYS A 71 -8.70 -9.54 -1.57
N ASP A 72 -7.93 -10.55 -1.91
CA ASP A 72 -7.15 -10.54 -3.14
C ASP A 72 -8.06 -10.75 -4.35
N LEU A 73 -8.28 -9.68 -5.12
CA LEU A 73 -9.13 -9.71 -6.32
C LEU A 73 -8.52 -10.53 -7.46
N SER A 74 -7.22 -10.81 -7.44
CA SER A 74 -6.58 -11.64 -8.46
C SER A 74 -6.87 -13.13 -8.28
N SER A 75 -7.08 -13.56 -7.03
CA SER A 75 -7.37 -14.95 -6.69
C SER A 75 -8.85 -15.21 -6.38
N CYS A 76 -9.64 -14.19 -6.06
CA CYS A 76 -11.06 -14.38 -5.72
C CYS A 76 -12.00 -14.41 -6.96
N GLY A 77 -13.05 -15.22 -6.88
CA GLY A 77 -14.10 -15.23 -7.91
C GLY A 77 -14.94 -13.95 -7.94
N MET A 78 -15.52 -13.62 -9.10
CA MET A 78 -16.28 -12.37 -9.32
C MET A 78 -17.41 -12.15 -8.29
N VAL A 79 -18.14 -13.21 -7.91
CA VAL A 79 -19.22 -13.13 -6.93
C VAL A 79 -18.68 -12.81 -5.54
N SER A 80 -17.58 -13.45 -5.14
CA SER A 80 -16.91 -13.22 -3.85
C SER A 80 -16.36 -11.80 -3.78
N GLY A 81 -15.70 -11.32 -4.83
CA GLY A 81 -15.23 -9.94 -4.93
C GLY A 81 -16.37 -8.92 -4.84
N LEU A 82 -17.51 -9.17 -5.51
CA LEU A 82 -18.67 -8.29 -5.39
C LEU A 82 -19.27 -8.31 -3.98
N LYS A 83 -19.42 -9.48 -3.35
CA LYS A 83 -19.89 -9.61 -1.96
C LYS A 83 -18.96 -8.87 -1.00
N TYR A 84 -17.64 -8.97 -1.18
CA TYR A 84 -16.65 -8.22 -0.42
C TYR A 84 -16.86 -6.72 -0.58
N MET A 85 -16.93 -6.21 -1.82
CA MET A 85 -17.11 -4.77 -2.08
C MET A 85 -18.42 -4.25 -1.46
N MET A 86 -19.51 -4.99 -1.59
CA MET A 86 -20.79 -4.63 -0.97
C MET A 86 -20.71 -4.63 0.56
N SER A 87 -20.05 -5.63 1.16
CA SER A 87 -19.80 -5.68 2.60
C SER A 87 -18.96 -4.48 3.06
N PHE A 88 -17.93 -4.11 2.28
CA PHE A 88 -17.12 -2.92 2.53
C PHE A 88 -17.97 -1.65 2.49
N MET A 89 -18.80 -1.45 1.45
CA MET A 89 -19.64 -0.25 1.35
C MET A 89 -20.58 -0.10 2.56
N LYS A 90 -21.14 -1.21 3.06
CA LYS A 90 -21.99 -1.23 4.27
C LYS A 90 -21.24 -0.77 5.52
N ALA A 91 -20.02 -1.28 5.71
CA ALA A 91 -19.17 -0.91 6.84
C ALA A 91 -18.70 0.55 6.72
N TYR A 92 -18.23 0.94 5.53
CA TYR A 92 -17.71 2.25 5.23
C TYR A 92 -18.73 3.37 5.44
N ALA A 93 -20.02 3.11 5.20
CA ALA A 93 -21.10 4.08 5.42
C ALA A 93 -21.21 4.61 6.86
N ASN A 94 -20.62 3.88 7.83
CA ASN A 94 -20.75 4.17 9.26
C ASN A 94 -19.41 4.20 9.99
N ALA A 95 -18.28 4.05 9.29
CA ALA A 95 -16.96 4.03 9.91
C ALA A 95 -16.46 5.44 10.23
N ARG A 96 -15.75 5.58 11.35
CA ARG A 96 -15.02 6.80 11.71
C ARG A 96 -13.81 7.00 10.80
N ALA A 97 -13.09 5.92 10.50
CA ALA A 97 -11.92 5.97 9.63
C ALA A 97 -11.76 4.70 8.79
N VAL A 98 -11.07 4.83 7.65
CA VAL A 98 -10.65 3.74 6.77
C VAL A 98 -9.18 3.91 6.42
N PHE A 99 -8.38 2.86 6.61
CA PHE A 99 -6.99 2.78 6.16
C PHE A 99 -6.87 1.82 4.99
N ILE A 100 -6.11 2.23 3.97
CA ILE A 100 -5.83 1.47 2.75
C ILE A 100 -4.33 1.60 2.40
N CYS A 101 -3.78 0.63 1.66
CA CYS A 101 -2.36 0.62 1.25
C CYS A 101 -2.13 0.53 -0.26
N ASN A 102 -3.19 0.27 -1.02
CA ASN A 102 -3.18 0.10 -2.47
C ASN A 102 -4.35 0.87 -3.10
N TYR A 103 -4.43 0.87 -4.43
CA TYR A 103 -5.60 1.38 -5.13
C TYR A 103 -6.84 0.62 -4.68
N PHE A 104 -7.79 1.34 -4.09
CA PHE A 104 -8.97 0.74 -3.48
C PHE A 104 -10.25 1.36 -4.06
N VAL A 105 -10.69 0.85 -5.21
CA VAL A 105 -11.85 1.39 -5.95
C VAL A 105 -13.11 1.56 -5.10
N PRO A 106 -13.49 0.64 -4.17
CA PRO A 106 -14.72 0.82 -3.39
C PRO A 106 -14.71 2.11 -2.55
N VAL A 107 -13.57 2.54 -2.00
CA VAL A 107 -13.50 3.75 -1.17
C VAL A 107 -13.80 5.01 -1.99
N THR A 108 -13.43 5.04 -3.27
CA THR A 108 -13.66 6.18 -4.17
C THR A 108 -14.96 6.09 -4.97
N SER A 109 -15.74 5.02 -4.78
CA SER A 109 -16.95 4.79 -5.58
C SER A 109 -18.18 5.60 -5.11
N CYS A 110 -18.11 6.28 -3.96
CA CYS A 110 -19.23 7.04 -3.39
C CYS A 110 -18.80 8.43 -2.88
N LYS A 111 -19.77 9.34 -2.64
CA LYS A 111 -19.50 10.55 -1.84
C LYS A 111 -19.52 10.14 -0.36
N LYS A 112 -18.33 10.12 0.25
CA LYS A 112 -18.19 9.77 1.66
C LYS A 112 -18.82 10.81 2.58
N ARG A 113 -19.08 10.41 3.82
CA ARG A 113 -19.44 11.33 4.91
C ARG A 113 -18.24 12.22 5.27
N GLU A 114 -18.50 13.46 5.67
CA GLU A 114 -17.44 14.40 6.07
C GLU A 114 -16.79 13.96 7.38
N GLU A 115 -17.55 13.28 8.24
CA GLU A 115 -17.11 12.74 9.52
C GLU A 115 -16.22 11.49 9.39
N THR A 116 -16.14 10.88 8.20
CA THR A 116 -15.31 9.72 7.92
C THR A 116 -13.96 10.13 7.33
N THR A 117 -12.88 9.70 7.96
CA THR A 117 -11.49 9.96 7.49
C THR A 117 -10.97 8.77 6.68
N VAL A 118 -10.42 8.99 5.49
CA VAL A 118 -9.72 7.97 4.70
C VAL A 118 -8.23 8.28 4.69
N VAL A 119 -7.45 7.35 5.24
CA VAL A 119 -5.99 7.40 5.30
C VAL A 119 -5.42 6.40 4.29
N GLN A 120 -4.61 6.90 3.38
CA GLN A 120 -3.88 6.10 2.42
C GLN A 120 -2.42 6.01 2.85
N LEU A 121 -2.00 4.80 3.21
CA LEU A 121 -0.65 4.55 3.74
C LEU A 121 0.38 4.34 2.65
N TRP A 122 -0.06 3.87 1.47
CA TRP A 122 0.81 3.30 0.45
C TRP A 122 1.79 2.26 1.03
N HIS A 123 2.80 1.89 0.25
CA HIS A 123 3.78 0.89 0.63
C HIS A 123 5.20 1.25 0.16
N SER A 124 5.37 2.37 -0.55
CA SER A 124 6.66 2.80 -1.08
C SER A 124 7.40 3.70 -0.11
N CYS A 125 8.67 3.38 0.16
CA CYS A 125 9.60 4.25 0.91
C CYS A 125 10.36 5.17 -0.05
N GLY A 126 9.63 5.92 -0.88
CA GLY A 126 10.21 6.82 -1.88
C GLY A 126 9.33 6.96 -3.14
N ALA A 127 9.79 7.81 -4.05
CA ALA A 127 9.12 8.14 -5.31
C ALA A 127 10.12 8.11 -6.48
N LEU A 128 10.74 6.95 -6.72
CA LEU A 128 11.84 6.79 -7.68
C LEU A 128 11.38 6.65 -9.15
N LYS A 129 10.17 6.12 -9.37
CA LYS A 129 9.55 5.96 -10.70
C LYS A 129 8.39 6.93 -10.83
N LYS A 130 7.97 7.25 -12.06
CA LYS A 130 6.70 7.93 -12.29
C LYS A 130 5.54 6.98 -11.98
N PHE A 131 4.48 7.50 -11.36
CA PHE A 131 3.28 6.75 -10.97
C PHE A 131 2.06 7.67 -11.01
N GLY A 132 0.88 7.11 -10.71
CA GLY A 132 -0.38 7.83 -10.76
C GLY A 132 -0.68 8.35 -12.16
N TYR A 133 -1.21 9.57 -12.24
CA TYR A 133 -1.50 10.27 -13.49
C TYR A 133 -0.25 10.74 -14.24
N ASP A 134 0.94 10.65 -13.64
CA ASP A 134 2.22 10.98 -14.30
C ASP A 134 2.79 9.77 -15.08
N SER A 135 2.12 8.61 -15.04
CA SER A 135 2.49 7.40 -15.79
C SER A 135 1.26 6.74 -16.43
N GLU A 136 1.22 6.66 -17.76
CA GLU A 136 0.13 5.99 -18.50
C GLU A 136 0.09 4.48 -18.26
N GLU A 137 1.21 3.89 -17.83
CA GLU A 137 1.30 2.47 -17.44
C GLU A 137 0.57 2.19 -16.12
N ASP A 138 0.46 3.20 -15.23
CA ASP A 138 -0.23 3.08 -13.95
C ASP A 138 -1.69 3.52 -14.07
N ILE A 139 -1.93 4.76 -14.48
CA ILE A 139 -3.28 5.28 -14.74
C ILE A 139 -3.39 5.73 -16.19
N SER A 140 -4.15 4.96 -16.97
CA SER A 140 -4.46 5.28 -18.36
C SER A 140 -5.05 6.68 -18.51
N SER A 141 -4.61 7.43 -19.51
CA SER A 141 -5.14 8.75 -19.88
C SER A 141 -6.63 8.72 -20.27
N HIS A 142 -7.20 7.55 -20.58
CA HIS A 142 -8.64 7.38 -20.82
C HIS A 142 -9.48 7.23 -19.53
N PHE A 143 -8.85 7.07 -18.37
CA PHE A 143 -9.57 6.97 -17.10
C PHE A 143 -10.13 8.34 -16.68
N LYS A 144 -11.45 8.49 -16.80
CA LYS A 144 -12.17 9.73 -16.44
C LYS A 144 -12.63 9.80 -14.97
N GLY A 145 -12.05 9.00 -14.09
CA GLY A 145 -12.39 8.95 -12.66
C GLY A 145 -11.32 9.58 -11.78
N SER A 146 -11.54 9.53 -10.47
CA SER A 146 -10.53 9.86 -9.47
C SER A 146 -10.25 8.65 -8.60
N VAL A 147 -8.97 8.27 -8.53
CA VAL A 147 -8.47 7.21 -7.64
C VAL A 147 -8.20 7.70 -6.21
N THR A 148 -8.30 9.02 -5.98
CA THR A 148 -7.93 9.67 -4.71
C THR A 148 -9.01 10.60 -4.14
N ARG A 149 -10.15 10.79 -4.80
CA ARG A 149 -11.20 11.79 -4.44
C ARG A 149 -11.67 11.82 -2.99
N ASN A 150 -11.51 10.71 -2.29
CA ASN A 150 -11.99 10.55 -0.92
C ASN A 150 -10.84 10.48 0.10
N PHE A 151 -9.58 10.64 -0.31
CA PHE A 151 -8.44 10.59 0.60
C PHE A 151 -8.35 11.90 1.37
N ASP A 152 -8.28 11.80 2.70
CA ASP A 152 -8.08 12.95 3.59
C ASP A 152 -6.63 13.07 4.04
N LEU A 153 -5.90 11.94 4.06
CA LEU A 153 -4.50 11.88 4.44
C LEU A 153 -3.77 10.84 3.59
N ILE A 154 -2.61 11.21 3.04
CA ILE A 154 -1.62 10.29 2.49
C ILE A 154 -0.35 10.39 3.32
N THR A 155 0.16 9.28 3.84
CA THR A 155 1.47 9.25 4.51
C THR A 155 2.57 8.94 3.51
N VAL A 156 3.67 9.69 3.57
CA VAL A 156 4.86 9.44 2.76
C VAL A 156 6.11 9.38 3.62
N SER A 157 7.14 8.69 3.13
CA SER A 157 8.36 8.43 3.87
C SER A 157 9.17 9.68 4.21
N SER A 158 9.08 10.75 3.41
CA SER A 158 9.89 11.96 3.59
C SER A 158 9.26 13.20 2.95
N LYS A 159 9.79 14.38 3.29
CA LYS A 159 9.33 15.68 2.74
C LYS A 159 9.52 15.76 1.22
N GLU A 160 10.57 15.14 0.70
CA GLU A 160 10.92 15.12 -0.71
C GLU A 160 9.87 14.38 -1.54
N CYS A 161 9.20 13.38 -0.94
CA CYS A 161 8.15 12.62 -1.60
C CYS A 161 6.84 13.43 -1.78
N VAL A 162 6.60 14.46 -0.96
CA VAL A 162 5.33 15.20 -0.95
C VAL A 162 5.00 15.76 -2.34
N LYS A 163 5.96 16.44 -2.98
CA LYS A 163 5.77 17.04 -4.30
C LYS A 163 5.47 15.99 -5.38
N ALA A 164 6.16 14.84 -5.33
CA ALA A 164 5.95 13.76 -6.28
C ALA A 164 4.53 13.19 -6.17
N PHE A 165 4.03 12.94 -4.96
CA PHE A 165 2.67 12.45 -4.74
C PHE A 165 1.59 13.48 -5.08
N VAL A 166 1.83 14.76 -4.76
CA VAL A 166 0.93 15.86 -5.12
C VAL A 166 0.77 15.98 -6.63
N SER A 167 1.88 15.92 -7.38
CA SER A 167 1.88 15.88 -8.85
C SER A 167 1.16 14.64 -9.38
N ALA A 168 1.66 13.46 -9.02
CA ALA A 168 1.20 12.18 -9.54
C ALA A 168 -0.30 11.94 -9.31
N PHE A 169 -0.86 12.43 -8.21
CA PHE A 169 -2.28 12.25 -7.90
C PHE A 169 -3.14 13.51 -8.05
N ARG A 170 -2.55 14.63 -8.51
CA ARG A 170 -3.22 15.93 -8.69
C ARG A 170 -3.96 16.38 -7.43
N LEU A 171 -3.27 16.29 -6.29
CA LEU A 171 -3.83 16.55 -4.97
C LEU A 171 -3.54 17.98 -4.50
N LYS A 172 -4.20 18.38 -3.42
CA LYS A 172 -3.75 19.52 -2.63
C LYS A 172 -2.59 19.09 -1.73
N GLU A 173 -1.64 19.98 -1.49
CA GLU A 173 -0.45 19.67 -0.67
C GLU A 173 -0.79 19.29 0.78
N ASP A 174 -1.89 19.79 1.32
CA ASP A 174 -2.31 19.54 2.69
C ASP A 174 -2.77 18.09 2.93
N ILE A 175 -3.12 17.34 1.89
CA ILE A 175 -3.51 15.92 1.97
C ILE A 175 -2.28 15.03 2.20
N VAL A 176 -1.10 15.38 1.66
CA VAL A 176 0.09 14.52 1.70
C VAL A 176 1.01 14.95 2.84
N LYS A 177 1.30 14.05 3.79
CA LYS A 177 2.09 14.33 4.99
C LYS A 177 3.31 13.42 5.11
N PRO A 178 4.52 13.98 5.38
CA PRO A 178 5.74 13.22 5.55
C PRO A 178 5.81 12.63 6.97
N LEU A 179 4.94 11.66 7.25
CA LEU A 179 4.82 11.01 8.56
C LEU A 179 5.61 9.70 8.66
N GLY A 180 6.30 9.30 7.60
CA GLY A 180 6.95 8.00 7.51
C GLY A 180 6.02 6.93 6.92
N VAL A 181 6.51 5.69 6.95
CA VAL A 181 5.73 4.50 6.57
C VAL A 181 5.77 3.55 7.75
N SER A 182 4.61 3.24 8.33
CA SER A 182 4.45 2.43 9.54
C SER A 182 5.30 1.15 9.57
N ARG A 183 5.38 0.40 8.46
CA ARG A 183 6.20 -0.83 8.36
C ARG A 183 7.69 -0.62 8.65
N THR A 184 8.17 0.62 8.64
CA THR A 184 9.59 0.94 8.92
C THR A 184 9.85 1.24 10.39
N ASP A 185 8.81 1.44 11.21
CA ASP A 185 8.98 1.80 12.63
C ASP A 185 9.74 0.72 13.40
N VAL A 186 9.58 -0.55 13.02
CA VAL A 186 10.32 -1.68 13.62
C VAL A 186 11.84 -1.55 13.50
N PHE A 187 12.36 -0.85 12.48
CA PHE A 187 13.80 -0.64 12.33
C PHE A 187 14.37 0.34 13.35
N PHE A 188 13.52 1.12 14.01
CA PHE A 188 13.89 2.04 15.09
C PHE A 188 13.70 1.43 16.49
N ASP A 189 13.19 0.20 16.58
CA ASP A 189 13.08 -0.56 17.83
C ASP A 189 14.35 -1.40 18.04
N GLU A 190 15.20 -0.98 18.99
CA GLU A 190 16.45 -1.69 19.27
C GLU A 190 16.22 -3.09 19.80
N SER A 191 15.14 -3.32 20.57
CA SER A 191 14.84 -4.65 21.13
C SER A 191 14.45 -5.63 20.04
N TYR A 192 13.64 -5.18 19.07
CA TYR A 192 13.32 -5.94 17.86
C TYR A 192 14.58 -6.22 17.05
N ASN A 193 15.43 -5.20 16.84
CA ASN A 193 16.66 -5.33 16.08
C ASN A 193 17.65 -6.33 16.72
N GLU A 194 17.84 -6.28 18.04
CA GLU A 194 18.66 -7.22 18.79
C GLU A 194 18.13 -8.65 18.69
N GLN A 195 16.81 -8.83 18.82
CA GLN A 195 16.15 -10.12 18.62
C GLN A 195 16.41 -10.66 17.21
N CYS A 196 16.17 -9.87 16.16
CA CYS A 196 16.41 -10.30 14.78
C CYS A 196 17.88 -10.66 14.54
N ARG A 197 18.84 -9.91 15.10
CA ARG A 197 20.27 -10.22 15.00
C ARG A 197 20.59 -11.55 15.68
N ARG A 198 20.06 -11.79 16.89
CA ARG A 198 20.23 -13.05 17.61
C ARG A 198 19.70 -14.22 16.80
N GLU A 199 18.45 -14.15 16.36
CA GLU A 199 17.79 -15.20 15.57
C GLU A 199 18.54 -15.48 14.25
N PHE A 200 19.02 -14.43 13.58
CA PHE A 200 19.80 -14.58 12.35
C PHE A 200 21.10 -15.36 12.60
N PHE A 201 21.87 -15.01 13.63
CA PHE A 201 23.13 -15.69 13.92
C PHE A 201 22.99 -17.03 14.63
N GLU A 202 21.83 -17.32 15.23
CA GLU A 202 21.45 -18.67 15.68
C GLU A 202 21.17 -19.58 14.49
N ARG A 203 20.45 -19.07 13.47
CA ARG A 203 20.14 -19.82 12.25
C ARG A 203 21.34 -19.96 11.32
N TYR A 204 22.22 -18.97 11.29
CA TYR A 204 23.39 -18.91 10.41
C TYR A 204 24.68 -18.59 11.20
N PRO A 205 25.14 -19.53 12.06
CA PRO A 205 26.29 -19.29 12.93
C PRO A 205 27.58 -18.99 12.16
N ASP A 206 27.76 -19.57 10.96
CA ASP A 206 28.93 -19.36 10.10
C ASP A 206 29.10 -17.91 9.62
N TYR A 207 28.09 -17.05 9.79
CA TYR A 207 28.17 -15.64 9.41
C TYR A 207 28.62 -14.72 10.55
N LYS A 208 28.77 -15.24 11.78
CA LYS A 208 29.29 -14.45 12.91
C LYS A 208 30.68 -13.89 12.59
N GLY A 209 30.89 -12.60 12.88
CA GLY A 209 32.16 -11.90 12.61
C GLY A 209 32.45 -11.60 11.13
N LYS A 210 31.54 -11.94 10.21
CA LYS A 210 31.67 -11.60 8.78
C LYS A 210 30.96 -10.28 8.46
N LYS A 211 31.43 -9.58 7.44
CA LYS A 211 30.68 -8.45 6.86
C LYS A 211 29.58 -9.02 5.97
N ILE A 212 28.35 -8.61 6.23
CA ILE A 212 27.16 -9.04 5.48
C ILE A 212 26.83 -7.94 4.47
N VAL A 213 26.63 -8.34 3.20
CA VAL A 213 26.22 -7.42 2.13
C VAL A 213 24.89 -7.90 1.59
N LEU A 214 23.88 -7.03 1.67
CA LEU A 214 22.57 -7.25 1.05
C LEU A 214 22.57 -6.65 -0.36
N TYR A 215 22.36 -7.48 -1.37
CA TYR A 215 22.12 -7.03 -2.72
C TYR A 215 20.62 -7.13 -3.04
N ALA A 216 19.99 -5.98 -3.32
CA ALA A 216 18.55 -5.84 -3.51
C ALA A 216 18.22 -5.19 -4.87
N PRO A 217 18.38 -5.91 -5.99
CA PRO A 217 18.07 -5.37 -7.31
C PRO A 217 16.56 -5.17 -7.50
N THR A 218 16.15 -4.06 -8.12
CA THR A 218 14.76 -3.88 -8.55
C THR A 218 14.43 -4.85 -9.68
N SER A 219 13.24 -5.44 -9.67
CA SER A 219 12.84 -6.54 -10.56
C SER A 219 13.06 -6.25 -12.05
N GLY A 220 14.12 -6.84 -12.58
CA GLY A 220 14.25 -7.37 -13.94
C GLY A 220 14.59 -8.87 -13.91
N GLY A 221 14.22 -9.56 -12.82
CA GLY A 221 14.62 -10.94 -12.53
C GLY A 221 14.60 -11.17 -11.02
N MET A 222 13.86 -12.19 -10.61
CA MET A 222 13.63 -12.60 -9.23
C MET A 222 14.92 -13.23 -8.66
N LEU A 223 15.59 -12.56 -7.71
CA LEU A 223 16.42 -13.20 -6.68
C LEU A 223 16.86 -12.16 -5.62
N TRP A 224 16.40 -12.31 -4.38
CA TRP A 224 17.07 -11.71 -3.23
C TRP A 224 18.28 -12.61 -2.92
N ILE A 225 19.49 -12.12 -3.17
CA ILE A 225 20.72 -12.85 -2.80
C ILE A 225 21.35 -12.16 -1.60
N VAL A 226 21.34 -12.83 -0.46
CA VAL A 226 22.22 -12.47 0.66
C VAL A 226 23.57 -13.12 0.39
N ILE A 227 24.63 -12.32 0.16
CA ILE A 227 25.99 -12.84 0.02
C ILE A 227 26.75 -12.48 1.29
N ALA A 228 27.08 -13.49 2.10
CA ALA A 228 27.96 -13.34 3.26
C ALA A 228 29.40 -13.67 2.87
N TRP A 229 30.33 -12.73 3.07
CA TRP A 229 31.72 -12.90 2.67
C TRP A 229 32.64 -13.14 3.86
N ALA A 230 33.43 -14.21 3.80
CA ALA A 230 34.57 -14.44 4.68
C ALA A 230 35.84 -13.88 4.01
N ARG A 231 36.38 -12.78 4.56
CA ARG A 231 37.76 -12.26 4.47
C ARG A 231 38.53 -12.13 3.13
N SER A 232 38.02 -12.47 1.95
CA SER A 232 38.70 -12.11 0.70
C SER A 232 37.74 -11.82 -0.45
N MET A 233 37.62 -10.55 -0.79
CA MET A 233 36.96 -10.06 -2.00
C MET A 233 37.83 -10.42 -3.23
N PRO A 234 37.29 -11.08 -4.27
CA PRO A 234 38.05 -11.38 -5.48
C PRO A 234 38.61 -10.10 -6.10
N GLN A 235 39.90 -10.11 -6.50
CA GLN A 235 40.58 -8.96 -7.12
C GLN A 235 39.78 -8.38 -8.31
N SER A 236 39.07 -9.23 -9.05
CA SER A 236 38.21 -8.84 -10.18
C SER A 236 37.07 -7.91 -9.77
N LEU A 237 36.40 -8.16 -8.64
CA LEU A 237 35.30 -7.32 -8.16
C LEU A 237 35.80 -5.96 -7.65
N LYS A 238 36.96 -5.93 -6.98
CA LYS A 238 37.64 -4.67 -6.59
C LYS A 238 38.00 -3.82 -7.81
N LYS A 239 38.47 -4.45 -8.89
CA LYS A 239 38.87 -3.78 -10.14
C LYS A 239 37.67 -3.19 -10.88
N SER A 240 36.53 -3.89 -10.89
CA SER A 240 35.29 -3.42 -11.50
C SER A 240 34.64 -2.27 -10.73
N LEU A 241 34.66 -2.32 -9.38
CA LEU A 241 34.10 -1.25 -8.55
C LEU A 241 35.01 -0.02 -8.45
N GLY A 242 36.34 -0.19 -8.51
CA GLY A 242 37.29 0.92 -8.59
C GLY A 242 37.24 1.72 -9.90
N ARG A 243 36.70 1.16 -10.98
CA ARG A 243 36.49 1.86 -12.26
C ARG A 243 35.28 2.81 -12.25
N LEU A 244 34.31 2.61 -11.36
CA LEU A 244 33.17 3.51 -11.20
C LEU A 244 33.53 4.85 -10.53
N GLY A 245 34.77 5.01 -10.05
CA GLY A 245 35.27 6.27 -9.45
C GLY A 245 36.09 7.17 -10.39
N LYS A 246 36.13 6.92 -11.70
CA LYS A 246 36.87 7.77 -12.67
C LYS A 246 36.09 8.11 -13.95
N SER A 247 34.77 8.08 -13.91
CA SER A 247 33.93 8.70 -14.93
C SER A 247 32.69 9.35 -14.32
N LEU A 248 32.93 10.38 -13.52
CA LEU A 248 32.15 11.62 -13.47
C LEU A 248 33.18 12.74 -13.39
#